data_AF-A0A7U6M4M3-F1
#
_entry.id   AF-A0A7U6M4M3-F1
#
_cell.length_a   1.000
_cell.length_b   1.000
_cell.length_c   1.000
_cell.angle_alpha   90.00
_cell.angle_beta   90.00
_cell.angle_gamma   90.00
#
_symmetry.space_group_name_H-M   'P 1'
#
loop_
_entity.id
_entity.type
_entity.pdbx_description
1 polymer ?
#
loop_
_entity_poly.entity_id
_entity_poly.type
_entity_poly.pdbx_seq_one_letter_code
_entity_poly.pdbx_strand_id
1 'polypeptide(L)'
;MISVLQRNNITATKVDNGKTGYSVQIAQGDFAAAVDLLALYSLPSRPRVEIAQMFPADSLVASPRAEKARLYSALEQRLEQSLNTLEGVVSARVHVSYDLETGESGRKVAPIHVSALVVYERDSEPQLLISDIKRFLKNSFSAVDYEHISVVLSKRALIQHAAPFPEPRAYAFTWLYGVFVLGILAALAYWVMRYRQSKGIEHASRD
;
A
#
# COMPACT_ATOMS: atom_id res chain seq x y z
N MET A 1 0.93 -4.63 -1.72
CA MET A 1 -0.23 -5.07 -2.53
C MET A 1 -1.45 -5.33 -1.65
N ILE A 2 -1.49 -6.42 -0.87
CA ILE A 2 -2.65 -6.75 -0.02
C ILE A 2 -3.04 -5.59 0.92
N SER A 3 -2.05 -4.94 1.54
CA SER A 3 -2.28 -3.78 2.41
C SER A 3 -3.02 -2.63 1.73
N VAL A 4 -2.77 -2.41 0.44
CA VAL A 4 -3.40 -1.33 -0.32
C VAL A 4 -4.82 -1.72 -0.71
N LEU A 5 -5.05 -2.98 -1.09
CA LEU A 5 -6.38 -3.50 -1.38
C LEU A 5 -7.30 -3.44 -0.15
N GLN A 6 -6.82 -3.91 1.01
CA GLN A 6 -7.59 -3.88 2.26
C GLN A 6 -7.92 -2.45 2.73
N ARG A 7 -7.02 -1.49 2.50
CA ARG A 7 -7.25 -0.05 2.76
C ARG A 7 -8.34 0.57 1.91
N ASN A 8 -8.65 -0.04 0.79
CA ASN A 8 -9.68 0.41 -0.13
C ASN A 8 -10.87 -0.55 -0.16
N ASN A 9 -11.12 -1.22 0.98
CA ASN A 9 -12.26 -2.11 1.18
C ASN A 9 -12.32 -3.32 0.21
N ILE A 10 -11.19 -3.72 -0.37
CA ILE A 10 -11.11 -4.90 -1.23
C ILE A 10 -10.52 -6.06 -0.43
N THR A 11 -11.30 -7.14 -0.30
CA THR A 11 -10.83 -8.35 0.37
C THR A 11 -9.84 -9.09 -0.54
N ALA A 12 -8.63 -9.31 -0.04
CA ALA A 12 -7.58 -10.00 -0.75
C ALA A 12 -6.93 -11.08 0.13
N THR A 13 -6.78 -12.28 -0.43
CA THR A 13 -6.19 -13.44 0.26
C THR A 13 -4.83 -13.77 -0.35
N LYS A 14 -3.81 -13.95 0.50
CA LYS A 14 -2.48 -14.42 0.10
C LYS A 14 -2.51 -15.95 -0.01
N VAL A 15 -2.14 -16.49 -1.16
CA VAL A 15 -1.94 -17.92 -1.37
C VAL A 15 -0.45 -18.19 -1.54
N ASP A 16 0.07 -19.13 -0.78
CA ASP A 16 1.44 -19.63 -0.91
C ASP A 16 1.47 -20.79 -1.91
N ASN A 17 2.25 -20.64 -2.97
CA ASN A 17 2.43 -21.66 -4.00
C ASN A 17 3.81 -22.35 -3.88
N GLY A 18 4.50 -22.21 -2.74
CA GLY A 18 5.82 -22.79 -2.52
C GLY A 18 6.89 -22.14 -3.39
N LYS A 19 7.60 -22.93 -4.21
CA LYS A 19 8.74 -22.45 -5.01
C LYS A 19 8.36 -21.45 -6.10
N THR A 20 7.10 -21.40 -6.51
CA THR A 20 6.61 -20.44 -7.53
C THR A 20 6.22 -19.10 -6.92
N GLY A 21 6.33 -18.94 -5.59
CA GLY A 21 6.07 -17.69 -4.88
C GLY A 21 4.63 -17.56 -4.39
N TYR A 22 4.13 -16.33 -4.33
CA TYR A 22 2.82 -16.02 -3.76
C TYR A 22 1.85 -15.50 -4.81
N SER A 23 0.58 -15.90 -4.70
CA SER A 23 -0.53 -15.34 -5.46
C SER A 23 -1.46 -14.52 -4.57
N VAL A 24 -2.12 -13.52 -5.14
CA VAL A 24 -3.15 -12.73 -4.45
C VAL A 24 -4.49 -13.04 -5.12
N GLN A 25 -5.41 -13.60 -4.35
CA GLN A 25 -6.78 -13.90 -4.79
C GLN A 25 -7.75 -12.82 -4.32
N ILE A 26 -8.67 -12.43 -5.19
CA ILE A 26 -9.65 -11.35 -4.98
C ILE A 26 -11.01 -11.86 -5.48
N ALA A 27 -12.10 -11.37 -4.89
CA ALA A 27 -13.44 -11.67 -5.35
C ALA A 27 -13.68 -11.15 -6.79
N GLN A 28 -14.45 -11.89 -7.59
CA GLN A 28 -14.69 -11.54 -9.00
C GLN A 28 -15.33 -10.15 -9.17
N GLY A 29 -16.22 -9.74 -8.24
CA GLY A 29 -16.86 -8.43 -8.26
C GLY A 29 -15.88 -7.26 -8.06
N ASP A 30 -14.77 -7.50 -7.35
CA ASP A 30 -13.79 -6.47 -7.02
C ASP A 30 -12.62 -6.44 -8.01
N PHE A 31 -12.59 -7.34 -9.01
CA PHE A 31 -11.43 -7.53 -9.88
C PHE A 31 -11.04 -6.26 -10.65
N ALA A 32 -12.03 -5.58 -11.26
CA ALA A 32 -11.78 -4.38 -12.04
C ALA A 32 -11.21 -3.24 -11.16
N ALA A 33 -11.84 -3.01 -10.01
CA ALA A 33 -11.38 -2.01 -9.04
C ALA A 33 -9.98 -2.34 -8.50
N ALA A 34 -9.70 -3.62 -8.21
CA ALA A 34 -8.40 -4.06 -7.72
C ALA A 34 -7.28 -3.83 -8.74
N VAL A 35 -7.51 -4.16 -10.02
CA VAL A 35 -6.50 -3.98 -11.08
C VAL A 35 -6.20 -2.50 -11.29
N ASP A 36 -7.23 -1.66 -11.41
CA ASP A 36 -7.06 -0.21 -11.56
C ASP A 36 -6.28 0.40 -10.39
N LEU A 37 -6.63 -0.01 -9.17
CA LEU A 37 -5.96 0.43 -7.96
C LEU A 37 -4.49 -0.01 -7.94
N LEU A 38 -4.19 -1.27 -8.25
CA LEU A 38 -2.81 -1.75 -8.29
C LEU A 38 -1.99 -1.01 -9.35
N ALA A 39 -2.58 -0.68 -10.50
CA ALA A 39 -1.93 0.12 -11.53
C ALA A 39 -1.66 1.56 -11.05
N LEU A 40 -2.62 2.21 -10.41
CA LEU A 40 -2.50 3.56 -9.84
C LEU A 40 -1.32 3.67 -8.85
N TYR A 41 -1.15 2.65 -7.99
CA TYR A 41 -0.05 2.59 -7.03
C TYR A 41 1.24 1.97 -7.58
N SER A 42 1.31 1.67 -8.89
CA SER A 42 2.47 1.05 -9.54
C SER A 42 2.92 -0.24 -8.86
N LEU A 43 1.97 -1.11 -8.54
CA LEU A 43 2.19 -2.40 -7.91
C LEU A 43 2.16 -3.52 -8.96
N PRO A 44 3.02 -4.56 -8.86
CA PRO A 44 3.99 -4.84 -7.80
C PRO A 44 5.17 -3.86 -7.75
N SER A 45 5.60 -3.49 -6.55
CA SER A 45 6.77 -2.64 -6.37
C SER A 45 8.02 -3.31 -6.92
N ARG A 46 8.86 -2.55 -7.63
CA ARG A 46 10.17 -3.02 -8.10
C ARG A 46 11.09 -3.32 -6.92
N PRO A 47 12.00 -4.30 -7.05
CA PRO A 47 13.02 -4.51 -6.04
C PRO A 47 13.86 -3.25 -5.88
N ARG A 48 14.34 -3.03 -4.65
CA ARG A 48 15.28 -1.96 -4.37
C ARG A 48 16.59 -2.24 -5.08
N VAL A 49 17.12 -1.21 -5.76
CA VAL A 49 18.45 -1.22 -6.37
C VAL A 49 19.37 -0.37 -5.53
N GLU A 50 20.58 -0.86 -5.32
CA GLU A 50 21.65 -0.17 -4.59
C GLU A 50 22.84 0.00 -5.54
N ILE A 51 23.57 1.10 -5.41
CA ILE A 51 24.69 1.39 -6.31
C ILE A 51 25.76 0.29 -6.25
N ALA A 52 26.03 -0.27 -5.07
CA ALA A 52 26.97 -1.38 -4.90
C ALA A 52 26.60 -2.62 -5.74
N GLN A 53 25.31 -2.86 -6.04
CA GLN A 53 24.89 -4.01 -6.86
C GLN A 53 25.29 -3.87 -8.33
N MET A 54 25.51 -2.64 -8.81
CA MET A 54 26.02 -2.36 -10.16
C MET A 54 27.55 -2.57 -10.26
N PHE A 55 28.23 -2.68 -9.12
CA PHE A 55 29.69 -2.86 -9.02
C PHE A 55 30.04 -4.06 -8.14
N PRO A 56 29.76 -5.31 -8.59
CA PRO A 56 29.98 -6.50 -7.79
C PRO A 56 31.46 -6.65 -7.41
N ALA A 57 31.70 -7.12 -6.18
CA ALA A 57 33.06 -7.27 -5.65
C ALA A 57 33.89 -8.32 -6.41
N ASP A 58 33.23 -9.29 -7.04
CA ASP A 58 33.85 -10.40 -7.77
C ASP A 58 34.28 -10.02 -9.20
N SER A 59 34.21 -8.73 -9.57
CA SER A 59 34.71 -8.25 -10.86
C SER A 59 36.23 -8.43 -10.96
N LEU A 60 36.70 -9.02 -12.07
CA LEU A 60 38.12 -9.26 -12.36
C LEU A 60 38.97 -7.97 -12.38
N VAL A 61 38.34 -6.80 -12.54
CA VAL A 61 39.02 -5.50 -12.52
C VAL A 61 38.25 -4.55 -11.60
N ALA A 62 38.90 -4.13 -10.50
CA ALA A 62 38.40 -3.08 -9.62
C ALA A 62 38.92 -1.72 -10.09
N SER A 63 38.02 -0.79 -10.42
CA SER A 63 38.40 0.60 -10.70
C SER A 63 38.30 1.45 -9.43
N PRO A 64 39.13 2.49 -9.25
CA PRO A 64 39.00 3.42 -8.13
C PRO A 64 37.60 4.06 -8.02
N ARG A 65 36.94 4.28 -9.16
CA ARG A 65 35.55 4.76 -9.20
C ARG A 65 34.56 3.74 -8.64
N ALA A 66 34.70 2.47 -9.00
CA ALA A 66 33.86 1.39 -8.48
C ALA A 66 34.05 1.22 -6.96
N GLU A 67 35.28 1.30 -6.46
CA GLU A 67 35.54 1.21 -5.02
C GLU A 67 34.90 2.35 -4.23
N LYS A 68 35.05 3.60 -4.70
CA LYS A 68 34.34 4.75 -4.12
C LYS A 68 32.83 4.55 -4.15
N ALA A 69 32.25 4.14 -5.29
CA ALA A 69 30.81 3.93 -5.41
C ALA A 69 30.27 2.90 -4.40
N ARG A 70 31.01 1.80 -4.18
CA ARG A 70 30.66 0.81 -3.14
C ARG A 70 30.74 1.39 -1.74
N LEU A 71 31.79 2.16 -1.43
CA LEU A 71 31.95 2.81 -0.12
C LEU A 71 30.78 3.75 0.19
N TYR A 72 30.44 4.63 -0.75
CA TYR A 72 29.30 5.55 -0.58
C TYR A 72 27.97 4.80 -0.46
N SER A 73 27.73 3.78 -1.28
CA SER A 73 26.53 2.94 -1.17
C SER A 73 26.42 2.25 0.19
N ALA A 74 27.53 1.75 0.74
CA ALA A 74 27.55 1.14 2.06
C ALA A 74 27.32 2.17 3.18
N LEU A 75 27.86 3.38 3.04
CA LEU A 75 27.61 4.49 3.96
C LEU A 75 26.14 4.91 3.94
N GLU A 76 25.52 5.04 2.77
CA GLU A 76 24.07 5.31 2.63
C GLU A 76 23.25 4.27 3.40
N GLN A 77 23.49 2.98 3.16
CA GLN A 77 22.79 1.90 3.87
C GLN A 77 23.00 1.94 5.38
N ARG A 78 24.23 2.20 5.84
CA ARG A 78 24.54 2.29 7.27
C ARG A 78 23.86 3.49 7.93
N LEU A 79 23.79 4.63 7.24
CA LEU A 79 23.08 5.82 7.71
C LEU A 79 21.57 5.57 7.74
N GLU A 80 21.00 4.94 6.71
CA GLU A 80 19.59 4.51 6.72
C GLU A 80 19.29 3.61 7.92
N GLN A 81 20.12 2.59 8.16
CA GLN A 81 19.96 1.68 9.28
C GLN A 81 20.04 2.41 10.63
N SER A 82 21.00 3.33 10.78
CA SER A 82 21.18 4.09 12.02
C SER A 82 19.99 5.01 12.29
N LEU A 83 19.53 5.76 11.29
CA LEU A 83 18.36 6.63 11.41
C LEU A 83 17.09 5.86 11.77
N ASN A 84 16.93 4.62 11.29
CA ASN A 84 15.79 3.77 11.66
C ASN A 84 15.78 3.36 13.14
N THR A 85 16.87 3.55 13.89
CA THR A 85 16.92 3.29 15.34
C THR A 85 16.51 4.49 16.18
N LEU A 86 16.38 5.67 15.57
CA LEU A 86 16.03 6.91 16.25
C LEU A 86 14.55 6.88 16.66
N GLU A 87 14.26 7.29 17.90
CA GLU A 87 12.89 7.28 18.43
C GLU A 87 11.95 8.20 17.63
N GLY A 88 10.79 7.67 17.24
CA GLY A 88 9.85 8.40 16.40
C GLY A 88 10.16 8.32 14.90
N VAL A 89 11.26 7.67 14.48
CA VAL A 89 11.51 7.32 13.07
C VAL A 89 10.95 5.95 12.76
N VAL A 90 10.11 5.87 11.73
CA VAL A 90 9.49 4.62 11.24
C VAL A 90 10.28 4.01 10.10
N SER A 91 10.75 4.86 9.20
CA SER A 91 11.58 4.48 8.06
C SER A 91 12.36 5.69 7.58
N ALA A 92 13.63 5.48 7.23
CA ALA A 92 14.51 6.47 6.66
C ALA A 92 15.06 6.01 5.31
N ARG A 93 15.31 6.99 4.44
CA ARG A 93 16.07 6.88 3.20
C ARG A 93 17.12 7.97 3.20
N VAL A 94 18.33 7.63 2.79
CA VAL A 94 19.45 8.58 2.76
C VAL A 94 20.09 8.52 1.40
N HIS A 95 20.34 9.69 0.81
CA HIS A 95 21.08 9.85 -0.42
C HIS A 95 22.27 10.76 -0.17
N VAL A 96 23.44 10.32 -0.63
CA VAL A 96 24.68 11.09 -0.54
C VAL A 96 25.12 11.43 -1.96
N SER A 97 25.53 12.67 -2.20
CA SER A 97 26.11 13.05 -3.49
C SER A 97 27.45 12.36 -3.70
N TYR A 98 27.68 11.87 -4.92
CA TYR A 98 28.91 11.19 -5.30
C TYR A 98 29.85 12.15 -6.02
N ASP A 99 31.12 12.18 -5.61
CA ASP A 99 32.17 12.81 -6.40
C ASP A 99 32.79 11.78 -7.35
N LEU A 100 32.47 11.90 -8.64
CA LEU A 100 32.94 11.01 -9.70
C LEU A 100 34.19 11.54 -10.40
N GLU A 101 34.61 12.78 -10.10
CA GLU A 101 35.85 13.34 -10.63
C GLU A 101 37.01 12.82 -9.78
N THR A 102 37.76 11.87 -10.34
CA THR A 102 39.12 11.59 -9.89
C THR A 102 39.88 12.92 -9.98
N GLY A 103 40.69 13.28 -8.98
CA GLY A 103 41.41 14.57 -8.90
C GLY A 103 42.46 14.82 -10.00
N GLU A 104 42.10 14.65 -11.27
CA GLU A 104 42.90 14.82 -12.48
C GLU A 104 42.85 16.24 -13.04
N SER A 105 42.22 17.18 -12.35
CA SER A 105 42.33 18.60 -12.67
C SER A 105 42.19 19.37 -11.38
N GLY A 106 43.01 20.41 -11.16
CA GLY A 106 43.07 21.24 -9.94
C GLY A 106 41.80 22.04 -9.63
N ARG A 107 40.62 21.50 -9.93
CA ARG A 107 39.31 21.96 -9.48
C ARG A 107 39.15 21.63 -8.00
N LYS A 108 38.58 22.59 -7.26
CA LYS A 108 38.21 22.42 -5.86
C LYS A 108 37.22 21.25 -5.75
N VAL A 109 37.44 20.38 -4.77
CA VAL A 109 36.52 19.29 -4.42
C VAL A 109 35.13 19.88 -4.18
N ALA A 110 34.12 19.36 -4.87
CA ALA A 110 32.75 19.82 -4.72
C ALA A 110 32.24 19.51 -3.30
N PRO A 111 31.40 20.38 -2.70
CA PRO A 111 30.81 20.09 -1.39
C PRO A 111 29.92 18.85 -1.48
N ILE A 112 29.94 18.04 -0.43
CA ILE A 112 29.10 16.84 -0.35
C ILE A 112 27.72 17.24 0.18
N HIS A 113 26.69 16.81 -0.53
CA HIS A 113 25.29 17.01 -0.17
C HIS A 113 24.68 15.71 0.34
N VAL A 114 23.85 15.83 1.37
CA VAL A 114 23.12 14.71 1.95
C VAL A 114 21.64 15.07 1.99
N SER A 115 20.80 14.16 1.50
CA SER A 115 19.35 14.28 1.65
C SER A 115 18.79 13.07 2.38
N ALA A 116 17.86 13.31 3.30
CA ALA A 116 17.17 12.28 4.04
C ALA A 116 15.66 12.44 3.90
N LEU A 117 14.98 11.36 3.53
CA LEU A 117 13.52 11.26 3.58
C LEU A 117 13.17 10.36 4.76
N VAL A 118 12.39 10.89 5.69
CA VAL A 118 12.08 10.19 6.94
C VAL A 118 10.57 10.15 7.16
N VAL A 119 10.05 8.94 7.29
CA VAL A 119 8.69 8.70 7.77
C VAL A 119 8.73 8.66 9.29
N TYR A 120 7.93 9.51 9.94
CA TYR A 120 7.96 9.67 11.39
C TYR A 120 6.61 9.34 12.06
N GLU A 121 6.66 8.99 13.34
CA GLU A 121 5.49 8.66 14.14
C GLU A 121 4.57 9.87 14.37
N ARG A 122 3.28 9.62 14.56
CA ARG A 122 2.29 10.71 14.55
C ARG A 122 2.37 11.64 15.76
N ASP A 123 2.90 11.13 16.86
CA ASP A 123 2.97 11.78 18.17
C ASP A 123 4.33 12.46 18.41
N SER A 124 5.28 12.33 17.48
CA SER A 124 6.60 12.96 17.57
C SER A 124 6.58 14.42 17.11
N GLU A 125 7.41 15.25 17.73
CA GLU A 125 7.59 16.66 17.36
C GLU A 125 8.50 16.80 16.13
N PRO A 126 7.98 17.24 14.97
CA PRO A 126 8.75 17.24 13.72
C PRO A 126 9.99 18.13 13.75
N GLN A 127 9.92 19.28 14.42
CA GLN A 127 11.01 20.26 14.46
C GLN A 127 12.23 19.72 15.22
N LEU A 128 12.01 19.05 16.35
CA LEU A 128 13.07 18.39 17.12
C LEU A 128 13.71 17.27 16.28
N LEU A 129 12.88 16.44 15.64
CA LEU A 129 13.34 15.34 14.80
C LEU A 129 14.24 15.83 13.64
N ILE A 130 13.85 16.93 12.98
CA ILE A 130 14.68 17.55 11.93
C ILE A 130 16.04 17.98 12.48
N SER A 131 16.06 18.63 13.65
CA SER A 131 17.30 19.08 14.30
C SER A 131 18.22 17.90 14.63
N ASP A 132 17.68 16.86 15.25
CA ASP A 132 18.43 15.67 15.65
C ASP A 132 18.98 14.90 14.44
N ILE A 133 18.16 14.70 13.40
CA ILE A 133 18.60 14.06 12.16
C ILE A 133 19.70 14.89 11.49
N LYS A 134 19.54 16.22 11.37
CA LYS A 134 20.56 17.08 10.78
C LYS A 134 21.87 17.03 11.56
N ARG A 135 21.81 17.07 12.89
CA ARG A 135 22.98 16.97 13.77
C ARG A 135 23.66 15.61 13.65
N PHE A 136 22.89 14.53 13.59
CA PHE A 136 23.41 13.19 13.38
C PHE A 136 24.15 13.09 12.04
N LEU A 137 23.52 13.54 10.95
CA LEU A 137 24.12 13.50 9.60
C LEU A 137 25.38 14.36 9.51
N LYS A 138 25.39 15.57 10.09
CA LYS A 138 26.56 16.46 10.14
C LYS A 138 27.76 15.80 10.83
N ASN A 139 27.53 15.05 11.91
CA ASN A 139 28.62 14.40 12.66
C ASN A 139 28.99 13.02 12.11
N SER A 140 28.16 12.43 11.25
CA SER A 140 28.44 11.13 10.64
C SER A 140 29.29 11.24 9.37
N PHE A 141 29.44 12.45 8.83
CA PHE A 141 30.16 12.70 7.59
C PHE A 141 31.12 13.89 7.74
N SER A 142 32.42 13.67 7.54
CA SER A 142 33.47 14.63 7.86
C SER A 142 33.47 15.91 7.02
N ALA A 143 32.90 15.87 5.81
CA ALA A 143 32.95 16.94 4.81
C ALA A 143 31.58 17.47 4.35
N VAL A 144 30.58 17.43 5.22
CA VAL A 144 29.23 17.96 4.94
C VAL A 144 28.91 19.08 5.92
N ASP A 145 28.38 20.21 5.46
CA ASP A 145 27.91 21.31 6.31
C ASP A 145 26.38 21.30 6.48
N TYR A 146 25.87 21.97 7.51
CA TYR A 146 24.42 21.99 7.79
C TYR A 146 23.59 22.53 6.62
N GLU A 147 24.14 23.46 5.83
CA GLU A 147 23.51 24.02 4.63
C GLU A 147 23.39 23.01 3.49
N HIS A 148 24.23 21.96 3.50
CA HIS A 148 24.23 20.88 2.51
C HIS A 148 23.43 19.65 2.95
N ILE A 149 22.70 19.74 4.08
CA ILE A 149 21.84 18.67 4.60
C ILE A 149 20.37 19.06 4.45
N SER A 150 19.65 18.31 3.61
CA SER A 150 18.20 18.41 3.46
C SER A 150 17.50 17.25 4.17
N VAL A 151 16.50 17.56 4.99
CA VAL A 151 15.67 16.55 5.67
C VAL A 151 14.22 16.83 5.35
N VAL A 152 13.56 15.84 4.75
CA VAL A 152 12.13 15.89 4.43
C VAL A 152 11.42 14.87 5.28
N LEU A 153 10.46 15.34 6.08
CA LEU A 153 9.64 14.49 6.93
C LEU A 153 8.30 14.19 6.27
N SER A 154 7.84 12.94 6.42
CA SER A 154 6.50 12.50 6.03
C SER A 154 5.82 11.83 7.22
N LYS A 155 4.59 12.25 7.52
CA LYS A 155 3.86 11.72 8.68
C LYS A 155 3.35 10.31 8.37
N ARG A 156 3.51 9.37 9.31
CA ARG A 156 2.99 8.00 9.18
C ARG A 156 1.48 7.99 8.93
N ALA A 157 1.04 7.16 7.97
CA ALA A 157 -0.37 6.91 7.70
C ALA A 157 -1.06 6.19 8.88
N LEU A 158 -2.35 6.42 9.06
CA LEU A 158 -3.15 5.75 10.09
C LEU A 158 -3.11 4.22 9.94
N ILE A 159 -3.15 3.54 11.09
CA ILE A 159 -3.32 2.09 11.17
C ILE A 159 -4.79 1.78 10.94
N GLN A 160 -5.08 0.87 10.03
CA GLN A 160 -6.42 0.35 9.81
C GLN A 160 -6.60 -0.89 10.66
N HIS A 161 -7.51 -0.84 11.62
CA HIS A 161 -7.89 -1.98 12.46
C HIS A 161 -9.11 -2.74 11.93
N ALA A 162 -9.90 -2.12 11.05
CA ALA A 162 -11.12 -2.69 10.51
C ALA A 162 -10.85 -3.59 9.29
N ALA A 163 -11.49 -4.76 9.27
CA ALA A 163 -11.53 -5.62 8.09
C ALA A 163 -12.37 -4.97 6.98
N PRO A 164 -12.08 -5.27 5.69
CA PRO A 164 -12.96 -4.87 4.59
C PRO A 164 -14.40 -5.37 4.85
N PHE A 165 -15.38 -4.50 4.65
CA PHE A 165 -16.78 -4.86 4.70
C PHE A 165 -17.13 -5.59 3.40
N PRO A 166 -17.62 -6.83 3.45
CA PRO A 166 -18.17 -7.45 2.25
C PRO A 166 -19.36 -6.59 1.79
N GLU A 167 -19.33 -6.16 0.52
CA GLU A 167 -20.49 -5.59 -0.16
C GLU A 167 -21.71 -6.45 0.19
N PRO A 168 -22.78 -5.88 0.76
CA PRO A 168 -23.99 -6.64 1.01
C PRO A 168 -24.47 -7.13 -0.34
N ARG A 169 -24.19 -8.41 -0.64
CA ARG A 169 -24.89 -9.11 -1.71
C ARG A 169 -26.34 -8.91 -1.35
N ALA A 170 -27.04 -8.09 -2.13
CA ALA A 170 -28.48 -8.05 -2.11
C ALA A 170 -28.86 -9.50 -2.41
N TYR A 171 -29.13 -10.27 -1.36
CA TYR A 171 -29.88 -11.49 -1.46
C TYR A 171 -31.19 -11.00 -2.00
N ALA A 172 -31.26 -11.01 -3.33
CA ALA A 172 -32.43 -10.58 -4.05
C ALA A 172 -33.50 -11.51 -3.53
N PHE A 173 -34.34 -10.99 -2.65
CA PHE A 173 -35.53 -11.64 -2.15
C PHE A 173 -36.56 -11.78 -3.29
N THR A 174 -36.10 -11.97 -4.53
CA THR A 174 -36.86 -12.28 -5.73
C THR A 174 -37.74 -13.50 -5.51
N TRP A 175 -37.27 -14.46 -4.71
CA TRP A 175 -38.09 -15.58 -4.28
C TRP A 175 -39.26 -15.17 -3.36
N LEU A 176 -39.09 -14.16 -2.48
CA LEU A 176 -40.20 -13.61 -1.70
C LEU A 176 -41.22 -12.90 -2.59
N TYR A 177 -40.79 -12.18 -3.64
CA TYR A 177 -41.74 -11.64 -4.62
C TYR A 177 -42.53 -12.75 -5.31
N GLY A 178 -41.88 -13.87 -5.66
CA GLY A 178 -42.55 -15.06 -6.20
C GLY A 178 -43.60 -15.65 -5.23
N VAL A 179 -43.25 -15.78 -3.94
CA VAL A 179 -44.18 -16.27 -2.90
C VAL A 179 -45.33 -15.29 -2.67
N PHE A 180 -45.08 -13.99 -2.70
CA PHE A 180 -46.10 -12.96 -2.48
C PHE A 180 -47.12 -12.93 -3.63
N VAL A 181 -46.65 -13.03 -4.88
CA VAL A 181 -47.52 -13.13 -6.07
C VAL A 181 -48.36 -14.41 -6.02
N LEU A 182 -47.76 -15.55 -5.67
CA LEU A 182 -48.47 -16.81 -5.52
C LEU A 182 -49.54 -16.74 -4.42
N GLY A 183 -49.23 -16.11 -3.30
CA GLY A 183 -50.17 -15.87 -2.20
C GLY A 183 -51.37 -15.02 -2.61
N ILE A 184 -51.14 -13.93 -3.36
CA ILE A 184 -52.21 -13.07 -3.89
C ILE A 184 -53.11 -13.84 -4.86
N LEU A 185 -52.53 -14.64 -5.76
CA LEU A 185 -53.30 -15.46 -6.70
C LEU A 185 -54.16 -16.51 -5.97
N ALA A 186 -53.63 -17.14 -4.92
CA ALA A 186 -54.38 -18.08 -4.10
C ALA A 186 -55.54 -17.41 -3.35
N ALA A 187 -55.32 -16.20 -2.81
CA ALA A 187 -56.36 -15.43 -2.13
C ALA A 187 -57.48 -14.98 -3.09
N LEU A 188 -57.13 -14.53 -4.30
CA LEU A 188 -58.09 -14.20 -5.35
C LEU A 188 -58.91 -15.43 -5.79
N ALA A 189 -58.26 -16.57 -5.99
CA ALA A 189 -58.93 -17.82 -6.34
C ALA A 189 -59.92 -18.26 -5.24
N TYR A 190 -59.51 -18.17 -3.97
CA TYR A 190 -60.37 -18.48 -2.83
C TYR A 190 -61.57 -17.52 -2.74
N TRP A 191 -61.35 -16.22 -2.95
CA TRP A 191 -62.42 -15.21 -2.94
C TRP A 191 -63.45 -15.47 -4.04
N VAL A 192 -63.00 -15.77 -5.27
CA VAL A 192 -63.89 -16.10 -6.40
C VAL A 192 -64.67 -17.39 -6.14
N MET A 193 -64.05 -18.44 -5.60
CA MET A 193 -64.74 -19.68 -5.26
C MET A 193 -65.84 -19.44 -4.22
N ARG A 194 -65.56 -18.65 -3.18
CA ARG A 194 -66.53 -18.36 -2.13
C ARG A 194 -67.69 -17.49 -2.62
N TYR A 195 -67.42 -16.53 -3.50
CA TYR A 195 -68.44 -15.67 -4.11
C TYR A 195 -69.37 -16.44 -5.08
N ARG A 196 -68.85 -17.48 -5.74
CA ARG A 196 -69.66 -18.39 -6.57
C ARG A 196 -70.56 -19.31 -5.73
N GLN A 197 -70.10 -19.76 -4.57
CA GLN A 197 -70.91 -20.58 -3.66
C GLN A 197 -72.07 -19.81 -3.04
N SER A 198 -71.90 -18.51 -2.72
CA SER A 198 -73.01 -17.72 -2.16
C SER A 198 -74.14 -17.46 -3.16
N LYS A 199 -73.84 -17.34 -4.46
CA LYS A 199 -74.86 -17.19 -5.52
C LYS A 199 -75.55 -18.50 -5.92
N GLY A 200 -74.95 -19.65 -5.61
CA GLY A 200 -75.55 -20.97 -5.89
C GLY A 200 -76.68 -21.35 -4.92
N ILE A 201 -76.82 -20.66 -3.79
CA ILE A 201 -77.80 -20.99 -2.74
C ILE A 201 -79.15 -20.27 -2.95
N GLU A 202 -79.20 -19.17 -3.72
CA GLU A 202 -80.45 -18.45 -4.00
C GLU A 202 -81.35 -19.10 -5.07
N HIS A 203 -80.82 -20.01 -5.90
CA HIS A 203 -81.63 -20.73 -6.90
C HIS A 203 -82.20 -22.06 -6.42
N ALA A 204 -81.91 -22.49 -5.19
CA ALA A 204 -82.43 -23.74 -4.62
C ALA A 204 -83.60 -23.54 -3.63
N SER A 205 -84.14 -22.31 -3.50
CA SER A 205 -85.27 -21.98 -2.61
C SER A 205 -86.55 -21.55 -3.36
N ARG A 206 -86.63 -21.84 -4.66
CA ARG A 206 -87.84 -21.70 -5.48
C ARG A 206 -87.98 -22.95 -6.35
N ASP A 207 -88.42 -24.04 -5.74
CA ASP A 207 -89.19 -25.13 -6.34
C ASP A 207 -90.09 -25.71 -5.24
#